data_AF-A0AAI8W0V1-F1
#
_entry.id   AF-A0AAI8W0V1-F1
#
_cell.length_a   1.000
_cell.length_b   1.000
_cell.length_c   1.000
_cell.angle_alpha   90.00
_cell.angle_beta   90.00
_cell.angle_gamma   90.00
#
_symmetry.space_group_name_H-M   'P 1'
#
loop_
_entity.id
_entity.type
_entity.pdbx_description
1 polymer ?
#
loop_
_entity_poly.entity_id
_entity_poly.type
_entity_poly.pdbx_seq_one_letter_code
_entity_poly.pdbx_strand_id
1 'polypeptide(L)'
;MQQCPTTKLALAGYSQGALVVQAALNNDGLPSDQVKAITYFGDPDSHFGTSGNVSASLIKQYCVEVDLVCELNLPVVLSPHVTYGTLYGEDAARFIINTTGVSV
;
A
#
# COMPACT_ATOMS: atom_id res chain seq x y z
N MET A 1 9.90 3.90 15.20
CA MET A 1 8.92 4.56 16.09
C MET A 1 9.55 5.06 17.41
N GLN A 2 10.40 6.09 17.39
CA GLN A 2 11.02 6.59 18.65
C GLN A 2 10.06 7.45 19.48
N GLN A 3 9.23 8.27 18.82
CA GLN A 3 8.29 9.15 19.50
C GLN A 3 7.04 8.40 19.99
N CYS A 4 6.58 7.40 19.23
CA CYS A 4 5.36 6.63 19.56
C CYS A 4 5.59 5.12 19.38
N PRO A 5 6.37 4.47 20.28
CA PRO A 5 6.81 3.08 20.11
C PRO A 5 5.70 2.02 20.20
N THR A 6 4.50 2.40 20.64
CA THR A 6 3.34 1.49 20.76
C THR A 6 2.26 1.75 19.72
N THR A 7 2.43 2.76 18.86
CA THR A 7 1.44 3.12 17.83
C THR A 7 1.43 2.09 16.72
N LYS A 8 0.21 1.76 16.25
CA LYS A 8 0.01 0.93 15.06
C LYS A 8 0.30 1.78 13.83
N LEU A 9 1.30 1.40 13.03
CA LEU A 9 1.65 2.12 11.80
C LEU A 9 0.91 1.53 10.61
N ALA A 10 0.12 2.36 9.93
CA ALA A 10 -0.45 2.03 8.62
C ALA A 10 0.24 2.89 7.55
N LEU A 11 0.52 2.29 6.40
CA LEU A 11 1.15 2.96 5.26
C LEU A 11 0.23 2.93 4.05
N ALA A 12 0.35 3.95 3.21
CA ALA A 12 -0.33 4.00 1.92
C ALA A 12 0.67 4.47 0.86
N GLY A 13 0.61 3.87 -0.33
CA GLY A 13 1.45 4.23 -1.46
C GLY A 13 0.62 4.28 -2.74
N TYR A 14 0.75 5.36 -3.51
CA TYR A 14 0.08 5.55 -4.79
C TYR A 14 1.10 5.74 -5.91
N SER A 15 0.93 5.02 -7.03
CA SER A 15 1.82 5.11 -8.19
C SER A 15 3.28 4.92 -7.77
N GLN A 16 4.20 5.79 -8.19
CA GLN A 16 5.59 5.79 -7.73
C GLN A 16 5.74 5.84 -6.19
N GLY A 17 4.78 6.41 -5.45
CA GLY A 17 4.78 6.40 -3.99
C GLY A 17 4.62 5.00 -3.38
N ALA A 18 4.03 4.04 -4.10
CA ALA A 18 4.03 2.64 -3.68
C ALA A 18 5.46 2.06 -3.67
N LEU A 19 6.25 2.34 -4.72
CA LEU A 19 7.66 1.96 -4.79
C LEU A 19 8.49 2.58 -3.64
N VAL A 20 8.16 3.80 -3.21
CA VAL A 20 8.82 4.44 -2.06
C VAL A 20 8.55 3.68 -0.77
N VAL A 21 7.30 3.28 -0.52
CA VAL A 21 6.92 2.48 0.66
C VAL A 21 7.60 1.11 0.61
N GLN A 22 7.61 0.46 -0.56
CA GLN A 22 8.33 -0.80 -0.76
C GLN A 22 9.83 -0.66 -0.47
N ALA A 23 10.48 0.37 -1.02
CA ALA A 23 11.90 0.63 -0.78
C ALA A 23 12.21 0.90 0.69
N ALA A 24 11.33 1.61 1.41
CA ALA A 24 11.49 1.83 2.85
C ALA A 24 11.46 0.52 3.65
N LEU A 25 10.67 -0.46 3.23
CA LEU A 25 10.54 -1.76 3.90
C LEU A 25 11.61 -2.77 3.46
N ASN A 26 11.99 -2.77 2.19
CA ASN A 26 12.95 -3.71 1.61
C ASN A 26 14.41 -3.38 1.99
N ASN A 27 14.72 -2.10 2.23
CA ASN A 27 16.08 -1.63 2.51
C ASN A 27 16.34 -1.35 4.00
N ASP A 28 15.60 -2.02 4.90
CA ASP A 28 15.68 -1.84 6.36
C ASP A 28 15.46 -0.40 6.87
N GLY A 29 14.84 0.46 6.05
CA GLY A 29 14.50 1.84 6.43
C GLY A 29 13.35 1.92 7.43
N LEU A 30 12.47 0.92 7.43
CA LEU A 30 11.35 0.78 8.35
C LEU A 30 11.20 -0.68 8.81
N PRO A 31 11.25 -0.96 10.12
CA PRO A 31 11.06 -2.31 10.64
C PRO A 31 9.67 -2.87 10.28
N SER A 32 9.64 -4.00 9.57
CA SER A 32 8.38 -4.60 9.07
C SER A 32 7.41 -5.00 10.19
N ASP A 33 7.92 -5.34 11.37
CA ASP A 33 7.12 -5.73 12.55
C ASP A 33 6.29 -4.56 13.12
N GLN A 34 6.70 -3.32 12.85
CA GLN A 34 6.00 -2.10 13.27
C GLN A 34 4.80 -1.78 12.36
N VAL A 35 4.77 -2.31 11.15
CA VAL A 35 3.70 -2.06 10.17
C VAL A 35 2.52 -3.01 10.42
N LYS A 36 1.32 -2.44 10.53
CA LYS A 36 0.07 -3.16 10.81
C LYS A 36 -0.93 -3.14 9.67
N ALA A 37 -0.72 -2.31 8.65
CA ALA A 37 -1.46 -2.35 7.40
C ALA A 37 -0.69 -1.59 6.32
N ILE A 38 -0.81 -2.03 5.06
CA ILE A 38 -0.33 -1.34 3.88
C ILE A 38 -1.41 -1.35 2.82
N THR A 39 -1.70 -0.20 2.23
CA THR A 39 -2.55 -0.08 1.04
C THR A 39 -1.77 0.50 -0.14
N TYR A 40 -1.80 -0.21 -1.27
CA TYR A 40 -1.15 0.22 -2.51
C TYR A 40 -2.20 0.53 -3.57
N PHE A 41 -1.98 1.59 -4.33
CA PHE A 41 -2.89 2.06 -5.38
C PHE A 41 -2.11 2.31 -6.66
N GLY A 42 -2.40 1.57 -7.73
CA GLY A 42 -1.71 1.71 -9.01
C GLY A 42 -0.20 1.50 -8.89
N ASP A 43 0.22 0.55 -8.05
CA ASP A 43 1.64 0.25 -7.84
C ASP A 43 2.26 -0.29 -9.16
N PRO A 44 3.33 0.35 -9.67
CA PRO A 44 4.02 -0.12 -10.88
C PRO A 44 4.70 -1.47 -10.71
N ASP A 45 4.96 -1.91 -9.46
CA ASP A 45 5.60 -3.20 -9.22
C ASP A 45 4.59 -4.35 -9.35
N SER A 46 4.94 -5.31 -10.21
CA SER A 46 4.22 -6.57 -10.41
C SER A 46 4.37 -7.56 -9.25
N HIS A 47 5.21 -7.27 -8.25
CA HIS A 47 5.37 -8.10 -7.05
C HIS A 47 4.21 -7.89 -6.07
N PHE A 48 3.03 -8.38 -6.46
CA PHE A 48 1.82 -8.28 -5.65
C PHE A 48 2.00 -8.95 -4.28
N GLY A 49 1.85 -8.16 -3.21
CA GLY A 49 1.72 -8.68 -1.85
C GLY A 49 3.03 -8.93 -1.08
N THR A 50 4.18 -8.43 -1.56
CA THR A 50 5.44 -8.50 -0.80
C THR A 50 6.00 -7.11 -0.53
N SER A 51 6.35 -6.80 0.72
CA SER A 51 7.07 -5.58 1.09
C SER A 51 7.86 -5.82 2.38
N GLY A 52 9.17 -5.93 2.26
CA GLY A 52 10.04 -6.41 3.33
C GLY A 52 9.59 -7.78 3.85
N ASN A 53 9.54 -7.91 5.17
CA ASN A 53 9.03 -9.10 5.87
C ASN A 53 7.59 -8.90 6.37
N VAL A 54 6.84 -7.94 5.83
CA VAL A 54 5.44 -7.71 6.21
C VAL A 54 4.57 -8.87 5.72
N SER A 55 3.74 -9.43 6.59
CA SER A 55 2.81 -10.49 6.22
C SER A 55 1.88 -10.02 5.10
N ALA A 56 1.70 -10.85 4.08
CA ALA A 56 0.80 -10.56 2.96
C ALA A 56 -0.65 -10.26 3.42
N SER A 57 -1.09 -10.81 4.56
CA SER A 57 -2.40 -10.50 5.16
C SER A 57 -2.56 -9.04 5.61
N LEU A 58 -1.45 -8.31 5.78
CA LEU A 58 -1.43 -6.90 6.15
C LEU A 58 -1.29 -5.98 4.92
N ILE A 59 -1.23 -6.54 3.71
CA ILE A 59 -1.02 -5.79 2.47
C ILE A 59 -2.26 -5.93 1.59
N LYS A 60 -2.76 -4.79 1.11
CA LYS A 60 -3.85 -4.73 0.15
C LYS A 60 -3.43 -3.88 -1.04
N GLN A 61 -3.50 -4.46 -2.23
CA GLN A 61 -3.15 -3.77 -3.48
C GLN A 61 -4.39 -3.57 -4.33
N TYR A 62 -4.53 -2.36 -4.83
CA TYR A 62 -5.58 -1.93 -5.74
C TYR A 62 -4.93 -1.60 -7.07
N CYS A 63 -5.38 -2.26 -8.12
CA CYS A 63 -5.05 -1.97 -9.50
C CYS A 63 -6.37 -1.94 -10.26
N VAL A 64 -6.75 -0.77 -10.79
CA VAL A 64 -7.97 -0.63 -11.60
C VAL A 64 -7.72 -1.36 -12.91
N GLU A 65 -8.72 -2.09 -13.41
CA GLU A 65 -8.65 -2.69 -14.74
C GLU A 65 -8.25 -1.61 -15.77
N VAL A 66 -7.40 -1.96 -16.74
CA VAL A 66 -6.83 -1.06 -17.76
C VAL A 66 -5.95 0.08 -17.23
N ASP A 67 -5.56 0.06 -15.95
CA ASP A 67 -4.44 0.88 -15.48
C ASP A 67 -3.11 0.27 -15.91
N LEU A 68 -2.58 0.78 -17.02
CA LEU A 68 -1.34 0.30 -17.63
C LEU A 68 -0.12 0.45 -16.72
N VAL A 69 -0.19 1.29 -15.68
CA VAL A 69 0.91 1.43 -14.72
C VAL A 69 1.06 0.15 -13.91
N CYS A 70 0.00 -0.37 -13.32
CA CYS A 70 0.08 -1.57 -12.48
C CYS A 70 -0.15 -2.88 -13.23
N GLU A 71 -0.88 -2.86 -14.36
CA GLU A 71 -1.09 -4.07 -15.16
C GLU A 71 0.11 -4.42 -16.03
N LEU A 72 0.77 -3.41 -16.60
CA LEU A 72 1.83 -3.60 -17.59
C LEU A 72 3.18 -2.99 -17.20
N ASN A 73 3.27 -2.36 -16.02
CA ASN A 73 4.46 -1.61 -15.58
C ASN A 73 4.91 -0.56 -16.62
N LEU A 74 3.93 0.12 -17.23
CA LEU A 74 4.20 1.17 -18.21
C LEU A 74 4.08 2.54 -17.54
N PRO A 75 4.97 3.51 -17.84
CA PRO A 75 4.85 4.88 -17.35
C PRO A 75 3.77 5.67 -18.11
N VAL A 76 2.61 5.05 -18.35
CA VAL A 76 1.49 5.60 -19.12
C VAL A 76 0.30 5.80 -18.18
N VAL A 77 0.09 7.05 -17.78
CA VAL A 77 -1.00 7.45 -16.89
C VAL A 77 -2.25 7.72 -17.72
N LEU A 78 -3.25 6.84 -17.58
CA LEU A 78 -4.58 7.01 -18.16
C LEU A 78 -5.62 7.34 -17.07
N SER A 79 -6.85 7.65 -17.48
CA SER A 79 -7.96 7.95 -16.56
C SER A 79 -8.12 6.93 -15.41
N PRO A 80 -8.04 5.60 -15.62
CA PRO A 80 -8.09 4.60 -14.53
C PRO A 80 -7.12 4.89 -13.38
N HIS A 81 -5.89 5.35 -13.69
CA HIS A 81 -4.84 5.57 -12.71
C HIS A 81 -5.16 6.68 -11.69
N VAL A 82 -6.13 7.56 -11.97
CA VAL A 82 -6.50 8.67 -11.06
C VAL A 82 -7.84 8.45 -10.34
N THR A 83 -8.42 7.25 -10.42
CA THR A 83 -9.76 6.94 -9.88
C THR A 83 -9.77 6.21 -8.54
N TYR A 84 -8.60 5.85 -8.01
CA TYR A 84 -8.45 5.01 -6.81
C TYR A 84 -9.19 5.53 -5.57
N GLY A 85 -9.19 6.84 -5.33
CA GLY A 85 -9.88 7.41 -4.18
C GLY A 85 -11.39 7.18 -4.22
N THR A 86 -11.99 7.33 -5.40
CA THR A 86 -13.43 7.12 -5.60
C THR A 86 -13.80 5.64 -5.59
N LEU A 87 -12.99 4.78 -6.21
CA LEU A 87 -13.31 3.36 -6.34
C LEU A 87 -13.00 2.54 -5.09
N TYR A 88 -11.93 2.89 -4.37
CA TYR A 88 -11.37 2.03 -3.31
C TYR A 88 -11.06 2.75 -2.01
N GLY A 89 -11.29 4.07 -1.91
CA GLY A 89 -10.98 4.82 -0.68
C GLY A 89 -11.67 4.24 0.56
N GLU A 90 -12.94 3.86 0.45
CA GLU A 90 -13.69 3.26 1.55
C GLU A 90 -13.21 1.84 1.89
N ASP A 91 -12.97 0.99 0.89
CA ASP A 91 -12.45 -0.37 1.10
C ASP A 91 -11.06 -0.34 1.75
N ALA A 92 -10.19 0.56 1.31
CA ALA A 92 -8.85 0.75 1.87
C ALA A 92 -8.90 1.22 3.33
N ALA A 93 -9.78 2.17 3.65
CA ALA A 93 -9.97 2.62 5.02
C ALA A 93 -10.47 1.48 5.91
N ARG A 94 -11.47 0.71 5.46
CA ARG A 94 -11.98 -0.46 6.19
C ARG A 94 -10.91 -1.54 6.38
N PHE A 95 -10.10 -1.80 5.35
CA PHE A 95 -8.98 -2.73 5.45
C PHE A 95 -7.99 -2.30 6.54
N ILE A 96 -7.61 -1.02 6.58
CA ILE A 96 -6.71 -0.48 7.61
C ILE A 96 -7.34 -0.62 8.99
N ILE A 97 -8.60 -0.21 9.16
CA ILE A 97 -9.33 -0.31 10.44
C ILE A 97 -9.37 -1.74 10.95
N ASN A 98 -9.79 -2.69 10.12
CA ASN A 98 -9.96 -4.09 10.50
C ASN A 98 -8.62 -4.75 10.84
N THR A 99 -7.59 -4.51 10.01
CA THR A 99 -6.27 -5.14 10.17
C THR A 99 -5.52 -4.55 11.37
N THR A 100 -5.67 -3.25 11.61
CA THR A 100 -5.09 -2.63 12.80
C THR A 100 -5.92 -2.92 14.06
N GLY A 101 -7.17 -3.36 13.96
CA GLY A 101 -8.04 -3.60 15.12
C GLY A 101 -8.31 -2.32 15.91
N VAL A 102 -8.50 -1.21 15.21
CA VAL A 102 -8.97 0.06 15.78
C VAL A 102 -10.50 0.04 15.72
N SER A 103 -11.17 0.33 16.83
CA SER A 103 -12.63 0.52 16.84
C SER A 103 -12.97 1.93 16.39
N VAL A 104 -13.93 2.07 15.49
CA VAL A 104 -14.42 3.37 14.97
C VAL A 104 -15.88 3.54 15.33
#